data_AF-A0A7S2W1R3-F1
#
_entry.id   AF-A0A7S2W1R3-F1
#
_cell.length_a   1.000
_cell.length_b   1.000
_cell.length_c   1.000
_cell.angle_alpha   90.00
_cell.angle_beta   90.00
_cell.angle_gamma   90.00
#
_symmetry.space_group_name_H-M   'P 1'
#
loop_
_entity.id
_entity.type
_entity.pdbx_description
1 polymer ?
#
loop_
_entity_poly.entity_id
_entity_poly.type
_entity_poly.pdbx_seq_one_letter_code
_entity_poly.pdbx_strand_id
1 'polypeptide(L)'
;GQVAVTPPPERMRRWLQGFSWQGFSWKPITELDVEVLAWDAVQLIFSPSKVVEQLWLAACMQFALSSLFYGQRFVVRVFGWVFRRTRIGQEQGILAAMRRASSYGEWCSLAASYDRLAGNDIWRADPRSSFYDYGALRAKIAQLRRLSDPNTGNIFMLMFRLRGGIARHDFGLLNPGMFTRAKAGTKLVLEEYLETVTTALRRVAGRDFGEERNEQVAEEATALGQQQANSSIPLDARLAFFNEMRHAFGRSALLLSGGASLGFYHTGVIRALFQQGLLPRVFSGASAGSIVAAIVAVRTDAELADFISGEVKELNFFFPSEAEILRRDEILDTERLGREL
;
A
#
# COMPACT_ATOMS: atom_id res chain seq x y z
N GLY A 1 -55.15 -30.94 -39.72
CA GLY A 1 -54.43 -30.89 -41.00
C GLY A 1 -53.02 -31.39 -40.77
N GLN A 2 -52.64 -32.51 -41.39
CA GLN A 2 -51.28 -33.04 -41.33
C GLN A 2 -50.33 -32.08 -42.05
N VAL A 3 -49.32 -31.59 -41.35
CA VAL A 3 -48.27 -30.74 -41.93
C VAL A 3 -47.26 -31.66 -42.61
N ALA A 4 -47.22 -31.61 -43.94
CA ALA A 4 -46.27 -32.36 -44.76
C ALA A 4 -44.86 -31.82 -44.52
N VAL A 5 -43.98 -32.67 -43.98
CA VAL A 5 -42.55 -32.38 -43.85
C VAL A 5 -41.92 -32.54 -45.23
N THR A 6 -41.56 -31.43 -45.87
CA THR A 6 -40.81 -31.43 -47.13
C THR A 6 -39.42 -32.05 -46.92
N PRO A 7 -38.98 -33.01 -47.74
CA PRO A 7 -37.66 -33.60 -47.60
C PRO A 7 -36.55 -32.59 -47.96
N PRO A 8 -35.35 -32.72 -47.36
CA PRO A 8 -34.27 -31.75 -47.55
C PRO A 8 -33.69 -31.78 -48.98
N PRO A 9 -33.08 -30.67 -49.44
CA PRO A 9 -32.55 -30.52 -50.80
C PRO A 9 -31.50 -31.58 -51.16
N GLU A 10 -31.43 -32.00 -52.42
CA GLU A 10 -30.52 -33.05 -52.93
C GLU A 10 -29.05 -32.88 -52.56
N ARG A 11 -28.59 -31.64 -52.37
CA ARG A 11 -27.22 -31.33 -51.95
C ARG A 11 -26.90 -31.83 -50.54
N MET A 12 -27.90 -31.86 -49.66
CA MET A 12 -27.80 -32.37 -48.29
C MET A 12 -27.87 -33.90 -48.24
N ARG A 13 -28.61 -34.53 -49.17
CA ARG A 13 -28.58 -36.00 -49.37
C ARG A 13 -27.22 -36.48 -49.87
N ARG A 14 -26.56 -35.75 -50.78
CA ARG A 14 -25.20 -36.09 -51.23
C ARG A 14 -24.15 -35.94 -50.12
N TRP A 15 -24.32 -34.97 -49.21
CA TRP A 15 -23.42 -34.80 -48.06
C TRP A 15 -23.58 -35.93 -47.03
N LEU A 16 -24.82 -36.40 -46.79
CA LEU A 16 -25.11 -37.54 -45.90
C LEU A 16 -24.77 -38.90 -46.53
N GLN A 17 -24.84 -39.05 -47.85
CA GLN A 17 -24.42 -40.26 -48.57
C GLN A 17 -22.89 -40.45 -48.62
N GLY A 18 -22.12 -39.39 -48.36
CA GLY A 18 -20.65 -39.47 -48.25
C GLY A 18 -20.15 -40.08 -46.94
N PHE A 19 -21.00 -40.19 -45.92
CA PHE A 19 -20.72 -40.86 -44.65
C PHE A 19 -21.42 -42.23 -44.60
N SER A 20 -21.02 -43.11 -45.51
CA SER A 20 -21.39 -44.52 -45.40
C SER A 20 -20.30 -45.25 -44.61
N TRP A 21 -20.68 -45.88 -43.50
CA TRP A 21 -19.84 -46.89 -42.82
C TRP A 21 -19.78 -48.20 -43.64
N GLN A 22 -19.69 -48.11 -44.98
CA GLN A 22 -19.71 -49.27 -45.89
C GLN A 22 -18.32 -49.90 -46.09
N GLY A 23 -17.36 -49.61 -45.21
CA GLY A 23 -16.04 -50.26 -45.20
C GLY A 23 -15.90 -51.41 -44.21
N PHE A 24 -16.91 -51.72 -43.37
CA PHE A 24 -16.78 -52.71 -42.31
C PHE A 24 -17.76 -53.87 -42.51
N SER A 25 -17.35 -54.87 -43.30
CA SER A 25 -18.06 -56.16 -43.39
C SER A 25 -17.58 -57.07 -42.25
N TRP A 26 -18.49 -57.45 -41.35
CA TRP A 26 -18.22 -58.53 -40.40
C TRP A 26 -18.20 -59.87 -41.15
N LYS A 27 -17.02 -60.42 -41.41
CA LYS A 27 -16.86 -61.84 -41.80
C LYS A 27 -16.91 -62.72 -40.55
N PRO A 28 -17.49 -63.94 -40.61
CA PRO A 28 -17.48 -64.86 -39.47
C PRO A 28 -16.06 -65.25 -39.11
N ILE A 29 -15.74 -65.24 -37.82
CA ILE A 29 -14.44 -65.62 -37.27
C ILE A 29 -14.34 -67.14 -37.28
N THR A 30 -13.99 -67.70 -38.43
CA THR A 30 -13.51 -69.09 -38.55
C THR A 30 -12.28 -69.01 -39.45
N GLU A 31 -11.11 -69.27 -38.86
CA GLU A 31 -9.75 -68.99 -39.35
C GLU A 31 -9.35 -67.51 -39.22
N LEU A 32 -8.92 -67.15 -38.00
CA LEU A 32 -8.27 -65.87 -37.74
C LEU A 32 -6.80 -65.99 -38.19
N ASP A 33 -6.55 -65.66 -39.45
CA ASP A 33 -5.21 -65.63 -40.00
C ASP A 33 -4.47 -64.42 -39.42
N VAL A 34 -3.66 -64.66 -38.39
CA VAL A 34 -2.98 -63.62 -37.60
C VAL A 34 -2.10 -62.75 -38.50
N GLU A 35 -1.54 -63.34 -39.56
CA GLU A 35 -0.75 -62.60 -40.56
C GLU A 35 -1.59 -61.64 -41.40
N VAL A 36 -2.79 -62.02 -41.84
CA VAL A 36 -3.68 -61.14 -42.63
C VAL A 36 -4.18 -59.98 -41.77
N LEU A 37 -4.54 -60.26 -40.52
CA LEU A 37 -4.99 -59.23 -39.58
C LEU A 37 -3.85 -58.28 -39.20
N ALA A 38 -2.63 -58.81 -39.05
CA ALA A 38 -1.42 -58.01 -38.86
C ALA A 38 -1.07 -57.18 -40.11
N TRP A 39 -1.25 -57.74 -41.32
CA TRP A 39 -0.94 -57.04 -42.56
C TRP A 39 -1.96 -55.96 -42.91
N ASP A 40 -3.24 -56.20 -42.63
CA ASP A 40 -4.29 -55.17 -42.70
C ASP A 40 -4.08 -54.09 -41.63
N ALA A 41 -3.63 -54.44 -40.43
CA ALA A 41 -3.24 -53.45 -39.41
C ALA A 41 -2.00 -52.64 -39.86
N VAL A 42 -1.01 -53.27 -40.48
CA VAL A 42 0.17 -52.59 -41.05
C VAL A 42 -0.24 -51.69 -42.21
N GLN A 43 -1.12 -52.12 -43.12
CA GLN A 43 -1.65 -51.28 -44.19
C GLN A 43 -2.51 -50.13 -43.64
N LEU A 44 -3.27 -50.34 -42.57
CA LEU A 44 -4.05 -49.29 -41.92
C LEU A 44 -3.15 -48.25 -41.24
N ILE A 45 -2.03 -48.66 -40.67
CA ILE A 45 -1.06 -47.80 -39.98
C ILE A 45 -0.10 -47.11 -40.97
N PHE A 46 0.28 -47.77 -42.07
CA PHE A 46 1.33 -47.31 -42.99
C PHE A 46 0.86 -47.02 -44.42
N SER A 47 -0.44 -47.09 -44.72
CA SER A 47 -0.95 -46.62 -46.01
C SER A 47 -0.64 -45.12 -46.17
N PRO A 48 0.12 -44.71 -47.20
CA PRO A 48 0.56 -43.33 -47.35
C PRO A 48 -0.58 -42.31 -47.33
N SER A 49 -1.76 -42.68 -47.85
CA SER A 49 -2.94 -41.81 -47.85
C SER A 49 -3.54 -41.64 -46.45
N LYS A 50 -3.58 -42.70 -45.63
CA LYS A 50 -4.11 -42.67 -44.26
C LYS A 50 -3.19 -41.95 -43.30
N VAL A 51 -1.87 -42.11 -43.45
CA VAL A 51 -0.88 -41.34 -42.69
C VAL A 51 -1.00 -39.84 -43.00
N VAL A 52 -1.18 -39.48 -44.28
CA VAL A 52 -1.40 -38.07 -44.67
C VAL A 52 -2.70 -37.52 -44.10
N GLU A 53 -3.80 -38.28 -44.11
CA GLU A 53 -5.07 -37.89 -43.47
C GLU A 53 -4.90 -37.67 -41.95
N GLN A 54 -4.22 -38.58 -41.25
CA GLN A 54 -3.97 -38.47 -39.81
C GLN A 54 -3.07 -37.28 -39.46
N LEU A 55 -2.00 -37.03 -40.23
CA LEU A 55 -1.13 -35.87 -40.05
C LEU A 55 -1.87 -34.55 -40.30
N TRP A 56 -2.75 -34.51 -41.31
CA TRP A 56 -3.61 -33.35 -41.55
C TRP A 56 -4.57 -33.08 -40.39
N LEU A 57 -5.23 -34.13 -39.86
CA LEU A 57 -6.10 -34.00 -38.69
C LEU A 57 -5.33 -33.50 -37.46
N ALA A 58 -4.13 -34.05 -37.21
CA ALA A 58 -3.27 -33.59 -36.13
C ALA A 58 -2.85 -32.13 -36.30
N ALA A 59 -2.49 -31.70 -37.52
CA ALA A 59 -2.15 -30.31 -37.82
C ALA A 59 -3.35 -29.37 -37.63
N CYS A 60 -4.55 -29.75 -38.08
CA CYS A 60 -5.78 -29.00 -37.85
C CYS A 60 -6.11 -28.87 -36.36
N MET A 61 -5.98 -29.96 -35.59
CA MET A 61 -6.21 -29.94 -34.15
C MET A 61 -5.19 -29.04 -33.44
N GLN A 62 -3.92 -29.13 -33.81
CA GLN A 62 -2.85 -28.28 -33.25
C GLN A 62 -3.06 -26.80 -33.60
N PHE A 63 -3.50 -26.51 -34.82
CA PHE A 63 -3.87 -25.16 -35.24
C PHE A 63 -5.06 -24.64 -34.42
N ALA A 64 -6.12 -25.43 -34.25
CA ALA A 64 -7.29 -25.04 -33.47
C ALA A 64 -6.95 -24.77 -31.99
N LEU A 65 -6.14 -25.64 -31.36
CA LEU A 65 -5.62 -25.45 -30.00
C LEU A 65 -4.78 -24.18 -29.88
N SER A 66 -3.89 -23.95 -30.83
CA SER A 66 -3.05 -22.74 -30.88
C SER A 66 -3.90 -21.49 -31.06
N SER A 67 -4.84 -21.49 -32.00
CA SER A 67 -5.77 -20.39 -32.23
C SER A 67 -6.61 -20.08 -31.01
N LEU A 68 -7.09 -21.10 -30.28
CA LEU A 68 -7.81 -20.92 -29.02
C LEU A 68 -6.90 -20.29 -27.94
N PHE A 69 -5.68 -20.79 -27.77
CA PHE A 69 -4.72 -20.26 -26.82
C PHE A 69 -4.35 -18.80 -27.11
N TYR A 70 -3.99 -18.48 -28.35
CA TYR A 70 -3.66 -17.11 -28.75
C TYR A 70 -4.89 -16.20 -28.71
N GLY A 71 -6.07 -16.69 -29.10
CA GLY A 71 -7.34 -15.98 -29.02
C GLY A 71 -7.69 -15.59 -27.59
N GLN A 72 -7.60 -16.54 -26.64
CA GLN A 72 -7.81 -16.27 -25.22
C GLN A 72 -6.83 -15.19 -24.70
N ARG A 73 -5.54 -15.30 -25.02
CA ARG A 73 -4.54 -14.30 -24.62
C ARG A 73 -4.81 -12.93 -25.24
N PHE A 74 -5.26 -12.89 -26.49
CA PHE A 74 -5.63 -11.65 -27.16
C PHE A 74 -6.83 -10.99 -26.46
N VAL A 75 -7.89 -11.74 -26.18
CA VAL A 75 -9.07 -11.24 -25.46
C VAL A 75 -8.68 -10.71 -24.08
N VAL A 76 -7.89 -11.45 -23.30
CA VAL A 76 -7.41 -10.99 -21.98
C VAL A 76 -6.55 -9.73 -22.10
N ARG A 77 -5.71 -9.62 -23.14
CA ARG A 77 -4.89 -8.43 -23.37
C ARG A 77 -5.72 -7.21 -23.74
N VAL A 78 -6.69 -7.38 -24.65
CA VAL A 78 -7.60 -6.31 -25.08
C VAL A 78 -8.47 -5.88 -23.90
N PHE A 79 -9.11 -6.84 -23.22
CA PHE A 79 -9.92 -6.57 -22.04
C PHE A 79 -9.09 -5.88 -20.96
N GLY A 80 -7.89 -6.37 -20.65
CA GLY A 80 -6.99 -5.72 -19.70
C GLY A 80 -6.56 -4.32 -20.12
N TRP A 81 -6.34 -4.08 -21.41
CA TRP A 81 -6.01 -2.75 -21.93
C TRP A 81 -7.20 -1.78 -21.82
N VAL A 82 -8.41 -2.21 -22.17
CA VAL A 82 -9.63 -1.42 -21.98
C VAL A 82 -9.87 -1.17 -20.49
N PHE A 83 -9.82 -2.22 -19.67
CA PHE A 83 -10.04 -2.13 -18.22
C PHE A 83 -9.07 -1.15 -17.55
N ARG A 84 -7.78 -1.19 -17.88
CA ARG A 84 -6.77 -0.23 -17.36
C ARG A 84 -7.04 1.23 -17.75
N ARG A 85 -7.82 1.49 -18.80
CA ARG A 85 -8.24 2.85 -19.18
C ARG A 85 -9.49 3.32 -18.47
N THR A 86 -10.27 2.41 -17.89
CA THR A 86 -11.41 2.79 -17.05
C THR A 86 -10.92 3.37 -15.72
N ARG A 87 -11.75 4.21 -15.09
CA ARG A 87 -11.47 4.75 -13.76
C ARG A 87 -11.18 3.65 -12.73
N ILE A 88 -11.96 2.56 -12.74
CA ILE A 88 -11.79 1.42 -11.82
C ILE A 88 -10.44 0.75 -12.03
N GLY A 89 -10.02 0.53 -13.27
CA GLY A 89 -8.72 -0.08 -13.57
C GLY A 89 -7.54 0.83 -13.20
N GLN A 90 -7.68 2.14 -13.36
CA GLN A 90 -6.69 3.11 -12.91
C GLN A 90 -6.60 3.14 -11.37
N GLU A 91 -7.73 3.17 -10.67
CA GLU A 91 -7.78 3.10 -9.20
C GLU A 91 -7.10 1.82 -8.67
N GLN A 92 -7.43 0.66 -9.24
CA GLN A 92 -6.76 -0.60 -8.88
C GLN A 92 -5.27 -0.61 -9.21
N GLY A 93 -4.87 0.01 -10.32
CA GLY A 93 -3.47 0.18 -10.71
C GLY A 93 -2.69 0.99 -9.67
N ILE A 94 -3.23 2.11 -9.21
CA ILE A 94 -2.62 2.95 -8.18
C ILE A 94 -2.57 2.19 -6.85
N LEU A 95 -3.64 1.51 -6.43
CA LEU A 95 -3.64 0.71 -5.19
C LEU A 95 -2.63 -0.45 -5.24
N ALA A 96 -2.42 -1.06 -6.41
CA ALA A 96 -1.37 -2.05 -6.60
C ALA A 96 0.04 -1.45 -6.52
N ALA A 97 0.24 -0.25 -7.08
CA ALA A 97 1.51 0.48 -6.96
C ALA A 97 1.80 0.89 -5.51
N MET A 98 0.79 1.38 -4.78
CA MET A 98 0.90 1.74 -3.36
C MET A 98 1.36 0.55 -2.51
N ARG A 99 0.87 -0.67 -2.78
CA ARG A 99 1.29 -1.89 -2.08
C ARG A 99 2.74 -2.27 -2.34
N ARG A 100 3.33 -1.81 -3.44
CA ARG A 100 4.72 -2.09 -3.84
C ARG A 100 5.68 -0.94 -3.51
N ALA A 101 5.15 0.20 -3.04
CA ALA A 101 5.95 1.36 -2.71
C ALA A 101 6.95 1.01 -1.60
N SER A 102 8.20 1.41 -1.79
CA SER A 102 9.30 1.10 -0.86
C SER A 102 9.58 2.22 0.14
N SER A 103 8.99 3.41 -0.09
CA SER A 103 9.13 4.59 0.76
C SER A 103 7.78 5.23 1.06
N TYR A 104 7.69 5.90 2.21
CA TYR A 104 6.49 6.66 2.56
C TYR A 104 6.22 7.79 1.57
N GLY A 105 7.26 8.47 1.07
CA GLY A 105 7.11 9.56 0.09
C GLY A 105 6.47 9.09 -1.22
N GLU A 106 6.94 7.96 -1.76
CA GLU A 106 6.33 7.33 -2.94
C GLU A 106 4.88 6.95 -2.66
N TRP A 107 4.64 6.24 -1.55
CA TRP A 107 3.29 5.83 -1.14
C TRP A 107 2.34 7.02 -1.02
N CYS A 108 2.79 8.13 -0.41
CA CYS A 108 2.00 9.34 -0.21
C CYS A 108 1.67 10.03 -1.54
N SER A 109 2.63 10.08 -2.48
CA SER A 109 2.39 10.64 -3.82
C SER A 109 1.35 9.84 -4.62
N LEU A 110 1.39 8.51 -4.49
CA LEU A 110 0.41 7.59 -5.09
C LEU A 110 -0.95 7.72 -4.40
N ALA A 111 -0.98 7.81 -3.06
CA ALA A 111 -2.19 8.04 -2.28
C ALA A 111 -2.87 9.35 -2.68
N ALA A 112 -2.11 10.43 -2.90
CA ALA A 112 -2.64 11.70 -3.35
C ALA A 112 -3.20 11.62 -4.77
N SER A 113 -2.55 10.83 -5.64
CA SER A 113 -3.04 10.57 -6.99
C SER A 113 -4.33 9.74 -6.98
N TYR A 114 -4.42 8.75 -6.10
CA TYR A 114 -5.65 8.00 -5.85
C TYR A 114 -6.77 8.93 -5.37
N ASP A 115 -6.49 9.81 -4.41
CA ASP A 115 -7.48 10.72 -3.86
C ASP A 115 -8.03 11.69 -4.91
N ARG A 116 -7.19 12.21 -5.81
CA ARG A 116 -7.64 13.02 -6.96
C ARG A 116 -8.53 12.24 -7.92
N LEU A 117 -8.15 11.00 -8.24
CA LEU A 117 -8.94 10.15 -9.14
C LEU A 117 -10.28 9.75 -8.51
N ALA A 118 -10.28 9.49 -7.20
CA ALA A 118 -11.46 9.12 -6.43
C ALA A 118 -12.40 10.31 -6.15
N GLY A 119 -11.93 11.55 -6.29
CA GLY A 119 -12.65 12.77 -5.89
C GLY A 119 -12.64 13.01 -4.38
N ASN A 120 -11.71 12.38 -3.65
CA ASN A 120 -11.53 12.58 -2.21
C ASN A 120 -10.90 13.94 -1.90
N ASP A 121 -10.16 14.52 -2.83
CA ASP A 121 -9.63 15.89 -2.75
C ASP A 121 -10.73 16.95 -2.59
N ILE A 122 -11.84 16.80 -3.33
CA ILE A 122 -13.03 17.67 -3.19
C ILE A 122 -13.58 17.56 -1.76
N TRP A 123 -13.65 16.34 -1.22
CA TRP A 123 -14.05 16.14 0.16
C TRP A 123 -13.05 16.76 1.16
N ARG A 124 -11.74 16.67 0.91
CA ARG A 124 -10.72 17.31 1.76
C ARG A 124 -10.85 18.83 1.75
N ALA A 125 -11.16 19.40 0.58
CA ALA A 125 -11.31 20.84 0.38
C ALA A 125 -12.58 21.43 1.02
N ASP A 126 -13.68 20.67 1.06
CA ASP A 126 -14.90 21.12 1.75
C ASP A 126 -14.69 21.12 3.28
N PRO A 127 -14.70 22.27 3.96
CA PRO A 127 -14.54 22.33 5.42
C PRO A 127 -15.76 21.79 6.17
N ARG A 128 -16.89 21.52 5.52
CA ARG A 128 -18.08 21.05 6.22
C ARG A 128 -17.96 19.56 6.55
N SER A 129 -18.35 19.21 7.76
CA SER A 129 -18.40 17.83 8.25
C SER A 129 -19.26 17.76 9.51
N SER A 130 -19.87 16.60 9.76
CA SER A 130 -20.52 16.30 11.04
C SER A 130 -19.53 15.83 12.11
N PHE A 131 -18.29 15.52 11.73
CA PHE A 131 -17.30 14.96 12.64
C PHE A 131 -16.59 16.00 13.52
N TYR A 132 -16.65 17.28 13.16
CA TYR A 132 -16.01 18.39 13.87
C TYR A 132 -16.78 19.70 13.66
N ASP A 133 -16.61 20.65 14.59
CA ASP A 133 -17.18 21.99 14.45
C ASP A 133 -16.27 22.88 13.58
N TYR A 134 -16.57 22.92 12.28
CA TYR A 134 -15.81 23.73 11.33
C TYR A 134 -15.97 25.24 11.55
N GLY A 135 -17.10 25.69 12.13
CA GLY A 135 -17.37 27.10 12.37
C GLY A 135 -16.50 27.62 13.50
N ALA A 136 -16.48 26.92 14.63
CA ALA A 136 -15.62 27.22 15.76
C ALA A 136 -14.13 27.09 15.38
N LEU A 137 -13.76 26.08 14.58
CA LEU A 137 -12.40 25.92 14.09
C LEU A 137 -11.94 27.10 13.23
N ARG A 138 -12.75 27.55 12.26
CA ARG A 138 -12.41 28.71 11.43
C ARG A 138 -12.31 30.00 12.26
N ALA A 139 -13.21 30.19 13.22
CA ALA A 139 -13.14 31.33 14.14
C ALA A 139 -11.82 31.33 14.94
N LYS A 140 -11.39 30.16 15.42
CA LYS A 140 -10.12 29.98 16.13
C LYS A 140 -8.91 30.26 15.23
N ILE A 141 -8.91 29.76 13.99
CA ILE A 141 -7.85 30.06 12.99
C ILE A 141 -7.74 31.58 12.78
N ALA A 142 -8.86 32.24 12.52
CA ALA A 142 -8.88 33.69 12.28
C ALA A 142 -8.38 34.48 13.51
N GLN A 143 -8.76 34.05 14.71
CA GLN A 143 -8.28 34.67 15.95
C GLN A 143 -6.77 34.52 16.12
N LEU A 144 -6.24 33.30 15.96
CA LEU A 144 -4.80 33.05 16.12
C LEU A 144 -3.99 33.81 15.08
N ARG A 145 -4.41 33.83 13.81
CA ARG A 145 -3.74 34.61 12.75
C ARG A 145 -3.65 36.10 13.07
N ARG A 146 -4.76 36.71 13.53
CA ARG A 146 -4.77 38.12 13.93
C ARG A 146 -3.82 38.40 15.09
N LEU A 147 -3.75 37.49 16.07
CA LEU A 147 -2.87 37.63 17.23
C LEU A 147 -1.41 37.33 16.92
N SER A 148 -1.14 36.51 15.90
CA SER A 148 0.22 36.17 15.44
C SER A 148 0.82 37.19 14.47
N ASP A 149 0.04 38.16 14.01
CA ASP A 149 0.51 39.24 13.14
C ASP A 149 1.68 40.00 13.81
N PRO A 150 2.86 40.11 13.17
CA PRO A 150 4.02 40.76 13.78
C PRO A 150 3.83 42.26 14.06
N ASN A 151 3.02 42.94 13.25
CA ASN A 151 2.86 44.39 13.29
C ASN A 151 1.71 44.82 14.20
N THR A 152 0.63 44.03 14.24
CA THR A 152 -0.63 44.41 14.91
C THR A 152 -1.05 43.44 16.02
N GLY A 153 -0.40 42.28 16.11
CA GLY A 153 -0.75 41.21 17.03
C GLY A 153 -0.24 41.47 18.45
N ASN A 154 -1.11 41.23 19.44
CA ASN A 154 -0.73 41.26 20.85
C ASN A 154 -0.17 39.89 21.27
N ILE A 155 1.14 39.81 21.45
CA ILE A 155 1.85 38.57 21.79
C ILE A 155 1.42 37.97 23.14
N PHE A 156 1.14 38.81 24.14
CA PHE A 156 0.68 38.33 25.46
C PHE A 156 -0.73 37.73 25.38
N MET A 157 -1.61 38.34 24.58
CA MET A 157 -2.92 37.78 24.30
C MET A 157 -2.81 36.48 23.49
N LEU A 158 -1.86 36.39 22.55
CA LEU A 158 -1.58 35.15 21.84
C LEU A 158 -1.18 34.05 22.83
N MET A 159 -0.21 34.30 23.70
CA MET A 159 0.22 33.35 24.74
C MET A 159 -0.95 32.93 25.63
N PHE A 160 -1.77 33.89 26.09
CA PHE A 160 -2.95 33.59 26.90
C PHE A 160 -3.93 32.65 26.18
N ARG A 161 -4.19 32.90 24.89
CA ARG A 161 -5.11 32.08 24.07
C ARG A 161 -4.56 30.70 23.71
N LEU A 162 -3.24 30.56 23.62
CA LEU A 162 -2.59 29.27 23.40
C LEU A 162 -2.64 28.43 24.70
N ARG A 163 -2.31 29.02 25.85
CA ARG A 163 -2.20 28.36 27.16
C ARG A 163 -3.42 27.51 27.54
N GLY A 164 -4.62 28.04 27.35
CA GLY A 164 -5.88 27.38 27.72
C GLY A 164 -6.75 26.95 26.54
N GLY A 165 -6.24 27.05 25.31
CA GLY A 165 -7.09 26.98 24.12
C GLY A 165 -6.59 26.04 23.03
N ILE A 166 -5.70 25.12 23.37
CA ILE A 166 -5.25 24.03 22.50
C ILE A 166 -5.33 22.72 23.27
N ALA A 167 -6.37 21.94 23.02
CA ALA A 167 -6.45 20.54 23.39
C ALA A 167 -6.49 19.66 22.14
N ARG A 168 -6.00 18.42 22.28
CA ARG A 168 -5.91 17.48 21.15
C ARG A 168 -7.28 17.12 20.56
N HIS A 169 -8.29 17.02 21.42
CA HIS A 169 -9.66 16.64 21.04
C HIS A 169 -10.56 17.85 20.74
N ASP A 170 -10.03 19.08 20.82
CA ASP A 170 -10.80 20.29 20.57
C ASP A 170 -11.54 20.18 19.24
N PHE A 171 -12.76 20.72 19.19
CA PHE A 171 -13.61 20.76 18.00
C PHE A 171 -13.93 19.40 17.35
N GLY A 172 -13.49 18.25 17.90
CA GLY A 172 -13.64 16.94 17.26
C GLY A 172 -12.49 16.57 16.30
N LEU A 173 -11.32 17.22 16.42
CA LEU A 173 -10.17 17.03 15.51
C LEU A 173 -9.65 15.59 15.41
N LEU A 174 -9.86 14.77 16.44
CA LEU A 174 -9.42 13.36 16.47
C LEU A 174 -10.53 12.36 16.13
N ASN A 175 -11.65 12.82 15.58
CA ASN A 175 -12.73 11.91 15.20
C ASN A 175 -12.23 10.91 14.14
N PRO A 176 -12.31 9.58 14.39
CA PRO A 176 -11.81 8.56 13.46
C PRO A 176 -12.40 8.66 12.05
N GLY A 177 -13.65 9.12 11.92
CA GLY A 177 -14.32 9.27 10.62
C GLY A 177 -13.55 10.17 9.64
N MET A 178 -12.76 11.11 10.15
CA MET A 178 -11.95 12.05 9.38
C MET A 178 -10.73 11.41 8.71
N PHE A 179 -10.34 10.21 9.11
CA PHE A 179 -9.13 9.52 8.62
C PHE A 179 -9.45 8.29 7.77
N THR A 180 -10.73 8.08 7.43
CA THR A 180 -11.19 6.89 6.69
C THR A 180 -11.36 7.13 5.18
N ARG A 181 -11.55 8.38 4.77
CA ARG A 181 -12.00 8.70 3.40
C ARG A 181 -10.86 8.92 2.43
N ALA A 182 -9.96 9.86 2.73
CA ALA A 182 -8.80 10.14 1.88
C ALA A 182 -7.58 9.34 2.36
N LYS A 183 -6.72 8.91 1.43
CA LYS A 183 -5.55 8.09 1.73
C LYS A 183 -4.33 8.94 2.12
N ALA A 184 -4.12 10.08 1.48
CA ALA A 184 -2.93 10.90 1.69
C ALA A 184 -3.03 11.85 2.89
N GLY A 185 -4.24 12.13 3.38
CA GLY A 185 -4.44 13.10 4.46
C GLY A 185 -5.90 13.23 4.88
N THR A 186 -6.23 14.32 5.57
CA THR A 186 -7.59 14.60 6.06
C THR A 186 -8.11 15.93 5.48
N LYS A 187 -9.11 16.54 6.11
CA LYS A 187 -9.64 17.85 5.72
C LYS A 187 -8.57 18.93 5.78
N LEU A 188 -8.51 19.78 4.75
CA LEU A 188 -7.49 20.83 4.64
C LEU A 188 -7.62 21.90 5.73
N VAL A 189 -8.82 22.18 6.23
CA VAL A 189 -9.02 23.16 7.32
C VAL A 189 -8.39 22.69 8.65
N LEU A 190 -8.23 21.37 8.84
CA LEU A 190 -7.51 20.82 10.00
C LEU A 190 -6.01 21.05 9.85
N GLU A 191 -5.47 20.80 8.66
CA GLU A 191 -4.07 21.06 8.32
C GLU A 191 -3.76 22.56 8.49
N GLU A 192 -4.64 23.44 8.00
CA GLU A 192 -4.58 24.89 8.17
C GLU A 192 -4.57 25.32 9.65
N TYR A 193 -5.38 24.67 10.48
CA TYR A 193 -5.40 24.93 11.93
C TYR A 193 -4.09 24.55 12.61
N LEU A 194 -3.58 23.35 12.34
CA LEU A 194 -2.32 22.87 12.93
C LEU A 194 -1.15 23.75 12.50
N GLU A 195 -1.11 24.16 11.23
CA GLU A 195 -0.11 25.11 10.73
C GLU A 195 -0.23 26.47 11.44
N THR A 196 -1.44 26.99 11.59
CA THR A 196 -1.69 28.26 12.30
C THR A 196 -1.22 28.20 13.76
N VAL A 197 -1.52 27.11 14.47
CA VAL A 197 -1.04 26.88 15.84
C VAL A 197 0.48 26.81 15.89
N THR A 198 1.11 26.11 14.94
CA THR A 198 2.56 25.95 14.91
C THR A 198 3.25 27.29 14.63
N THR A 199 2.73 28.07 13.69
CA THR A 199 3.19 29.44 13.41
C THR A 199 3.03 30.35 14.62
N ALA A 200 1.91 30.27 15.34
CA ALA A 200 1.69 31.01 16.57
C ALA A 200 2.71 30.63 17.67
N LEU A 201 3.02 29.35 17.82
CA LEU A 201 4.04 28.87 18.77
C LEU A 201 5.45 29.34 18.37
N ARG A 202 5.81 29.29 17.07
CA ARG A 202 7.09 29.81 16.56
C ARG A 202 7.24 31.30 16.83
N ARG A 203 6.17 32.08 16.63
CA ARG A 203 6.13 33.51 16.96
C ARG A 203 6.42 33.77 18.44
N VAL A 204 5.84 32.99 19.35
CA VAL A 204 6.15 33.09 20.81
C VAL A 204 7.58 32.65 21.13
N ALA A 205 8.12 31.67 20.41
CA ALA A 205 9.51 31.27 20.54
C ALA A 205 10.49 32.36 20.07
N GLY A 206 10.03 33.35 19.30
CA GLY A 206 10.87 34.37 18.67
C GLY A 206 11.60 33.85 17.44
N ARG A 207 11.14 32.75 16.82
CA ARG A 207 11.61 32.26 15.53
C ARG A 207 10.59 32.64 14.48
N ASP A 208 10.89 33.61 13.63
CA ASP A 208 10.09 33.86 12.43
C ASP A 208 10.50 32.84 11.34
N PHE A 209 9.55 32.45 10.49
CA PHE A 209 9.82 31.54 9.36
C PHE A 209 10.87 32.17 8.43
N GLY A 210 12.12 31.70 8.53
CA GLY A 210 13.27 32.21 7.78
C GLY A 210 14.63 31.71 8.30
N GLU A 211 14.72 31.32 9.58
CA GLU A 211 15.95 30.83 10.21
C GLU A 211 16.05 29.29 10.27
N GLU A 212 15.68 28.59 9.20
CA GLU A 212 15.92 27.14 9.08
C GLU A 212 16.85 26.85 7.90
N ARG A 213 18.14 27.18 8.07
CA ARG A 213 19.30 26.44 7.53
C ARG A 213 20.60 27.15 7.91
N ASN A 214 21.12 26.84 9.09
CA ASN A 214 22.55 26.68 9.39
C ASN A 214 22.74 26.77 10.91
N GLU A 215 22.83 25.61 11.57
CA GLU A 215 23.23 25.51 12.98
C GLU A 215 24.61 26.11 13.25
N GLN A 216 25.43 26.33 12.20
CA GLN A 216 26.75 26.96 12.29
C GLN A 216 26.75 28.49 12.20
N VAL A 217 25.64 29.14 11.80
CA VAL A 217 25.59 30.63 11.65
C VAL A 217 24.89 31.30 12.83
N ALA A 218 24.25 30.52 13.71
CA ALA A 218 23.54 31.04 14.88
C ALA A 218 24.46 31.70 15.92
N GLU A 219 25.76 31.35 15.95
CA GLU A 219 26.71 31.96 16.89
C GLU A 219 27.13 33.39 16.50
N GLU A 220 27.30 33.69 15.21
CA GLU A 220 27.75 35.03 14.76
C GLU A 220 26.60 36.04 14.61
N ALA A 221 25.38 35.59 14.30
CA ALA A 221 24.22 36.48 14.15
C ALA A 221 23.70 37.08 15.48
N THR A 222 24.19 36.57 16.62
CA THR A 222 23.77 36.99 17.97
C THR A 222 24.31 38.38 18.37
N ALA A 223 25.31 38.92 17.66
CA ALA A 223 25.99 40.14 18.11
C ALA A 223 25.46 41.48 17.53
N LEU A 224 24.80 41.51 16.36
CA LEU A 224 24.62 42.79 15.64
C LEU A 224 23.22 43.08 15.05
N GLY A 225 22.20 42.24 15.27
CA GLY A 225 20.86 42.47 14.66
C GLY A 225 19.63 42.18 15.52
N GLN A 226 19.76 41.59 16.72
CA GLN A 226 18.61 41.07 17.48
C GLN A 226 17.93 42.08 18.42
N GLN A 227 18.38 43.34 18.47
CA GLN A 227 17.96 44.27 19.53
C GLN A 227 16.57 44.91 19.38
N GLN A 228 15.81 44.71 18.30
CA GLN A 228 14.53 45.43 18.11
C GLN A 228 13.25 44.59 17.98
N ALA A 229 13.30 43.28 17.76
CA ALA A 229 12.07 42.44 17.68
C ALA A 229 11.88 41.47 18.86
N ASN A 230 12.92 41.23 19.66
CA ASN A 230 12.96 40.19 20.70
C ASN A 230 12.72 40.71 22.13
N SER A 231 12.35 41.99 22.29
CA SER A 231 12.38 42.72 23.57
C SER A 231 11.11 42.64 24.43
N SER A 232 10.03 41.99 23.99
CA SER A 232 8.77 42.01 24.75
C SER A 232 8.62 40.89 25.79
N ILE A 233 9.27 39.73 25.62
CA ILE A 233 9.10 38.59 26.53
C ILE A 233 10.46 38.10 27.04
N PRO A 234 10.72 38.13 28.36
CA PRO A 234 11.90 37.54 28.98
C PRO A 234 12.03 36.04 28.68
N LEU A 235 13.26 35.52 28.58
CA LEU A 235 13.50 34.10 28.26
C LEU A 235 12.82 33.16 29.25
N ASP A 236 12.90 33.45 30.56
CA ASP A 236 12.27 32.64 31.61
C ASP A 236 10.75 32.55 31.45
N ALA A 237 10.11 33.66 31.05
CA ALA A 237 8.68 33.70 30.80
C ALA A 237 8.29 32.86 29.57
N ARG A 238 9.13 32.83 28.52
CA ARG A 238 8.92 31.95 27.36
C ARG A 238 9.06 30.49 27.76
N LEU A 239 10.11 30.14 28.51
CA LEU A 239 10.35 28.77 28.96
C LEU A 239 9.22 28.27 29.88
N ALA A 240 8.76 29.11 30.81
CA ALA A 240 7.60 28.81 31.66
C ALA A 240 6.36 28.54 30.82
N PHE A 241 6.06 29.41 29.84
CA PHE A 241 4.95 29.23 28.91
C PHE A 241 5.02 27.89 28.16
N PHE A 242 6.16 27.55 27.56
CA PHE A 242 6.29 26.29 26.82
C PHE A 242 6.24 25.06 27.72
N ASN A 243 6.77 25.14 28.94
CA ASN A 243 6.65 24.05 29.92
C ASN A 243 5.18 23.81 30.28
N GLU A 244 4.44 24.86 30.62
CA GLU A 244 3.00 24.77 30.91
C GLU A 244 2.20 24.23 29.72
N MET A 245 2.44 24.76 28.53
CA MET A 245 1.81 24.28 27.29
C MET A 245 2.06 22.79 27.06
N ARG A 246 3.31 22.35 27.27
CA ARG A 246 3.68 20.94 27.13
C ARG A 246 2.98 20.06 28.17
N HIS A 247 2.76 20.55 29.39
CA HIS A 247 2.01 19.84 30.41
C HIS A 247 0.52 19.74 30.06
N ALA A 248 -0.09 20.83 29.58
CA ALA A 248 -1.51 20.87 29.22
C ALA A 248 -1.82 20.06 27.93
N PHE A 249 -1.01 20.21 26.89
CA PHE A 249 -1.20 19.52 25.61
C PHE A 249 -0.79 18.03 25.66
N GLY A 250 0.10 17.69 26.59
CA GLY A 250 0.65 16.36 26.74
C GLY A 250 1.62 15.96 25.64
N ARG A 251 2.12 14.72 25.70
CA ARG A 251 3.06 14.13 24.74
C ARG A 251 2.41 12.97 24.01
N SER A 252 2.74 12.81 22.73
CA SER A 252 2.33 11.63 21.98
C SER A 252 3.15 10.42 22.46
N ALA A 253 2.52 9.25 22.52
CA ALA A 253 3.16 7.97 22.78
C ALA A 253 2.78 6.98 21.69
N LEU A 254 3.70 6.09 21.32
CA LEU A 254 3.47 5.02 20.36
C LEU A 254 3.26 3.70 21.12
N LEU A 255 2.10 3.07 20.94
CA LEU A 255 1.74 1.81 21.58
C LEU A 255 1.75 0.69 20.54
N LEU A 256 2.67 -0.26 20.71
CA LEU A 256 2.90 -1.39 19.81
C LEU A 256 2.24 -2.66 20.38
N SER A 257 1.05 -2.98 19.87
CA SER A 257 0.32 -4.19 20.28
C SER A 257 1.10 -5.47 19.94
N GLY A 258 0.85 -6.54 20.71
CA GLY A 258 1.20 -7.89 20.30
C GLY A 258 0.40 -8.36 19.09
N GLY A 259 0.87 -9.43 18.44
CA GLY A 259 0.23 -10.01 17.27
C GLY A 259 1.01 -11.15 16.63
N ALA A 260 1.84 -11.85 17.42
CA ALA A 260 2.79 -12.85 16.94
C ALA A 260 3.61 -12.33 15.74
N SER A 261 3.66 -13.08 14.65
CA SER A 261 4.29 -12.72 13.38
C SER A 261 3.79 -11.39 12.80
N LEU A 262 2.51 -11.02 12.97
CA LEU A 262 1.99 -9.75 12.45
C LEU A 262 2.50 -8.53 13.24
N GLY A 263 3.07 -8.73 14.44
CA GLY A 263 3.62 -7.66 15.26
C GLY A 263 4.83 -6.94 14.62
N PHE A 264 5.49 -7.54 13.64
CA PHE A 264 6.62 -6.91 12.97
C PHE A 264 6.23 -5.88 11.90
N TYR A 265 4.94 -5.74 11.57
CA TYR A 265 4.46 -4.59 10.80
C TYR A 265 4.75 -3.25 11.49
N HIS A 266 4.89 -3.26 12.83
CA HIS A 266 5.30 -2.10 13.61
C HIS A 266 6.64 -1.50 13.14
N THR A 267 7.56 -2.33 12.62
CA THR A 267 8.84 -1.86 12.07
C THR A 267 8.62 -0.92 10.87
N GLY A 268 7.66 -1.22 10.00
CA GLY A 268 7.30 -0.36 8.87
C GLY A 268 6.69 0.96 9.31
N VAL A 269 5.85 0.94 10.35
CA VAL A 269 5.26 2.14 10.95
C VAL A 269 6.35 3.03 11.57
N ILE A 270 7.26 2.44 12.33
CA ILE A 270 8.38 3.15 12.95
C ILE A 270 9.30 3.74 11.90
N ARG A 271 9.63 2.98 10.85
CA ARG A 271 10.38 3.47 9.69
C ARG A 271 9.74 4.71 9.09
N ALA A 272 8.44 4.67 8.81
CA ALA A 272 7.72 5.79 8.24
C ALA A 272 7.73 7.02 9.17
N LEU A 273 7.47 6.82 10.47
CA LEU A 273 7.48 7.90 11.46
C LEU A 273 8.88 8.51 11.63
N PHE A 274 9.92 7.68 11.69
CA PHE A 274 11.31 8.10 11.84
C PHE A 274 11.78 8.91 10.62
N GLN A 275 11.52 8.41 9.42
CA GLN A 275 11.87 9.11 8.17
C GLN A 275 11.17 10.47 8.00
N GLN A 276 10.06 10.70 8.71
CA GLN A 276 9.34 11.97 8.70
C GLN A 276 9.65 12.85 9.93
N GLY A 277 10.54 12.41 10.83
CA GLY A 277 10.84 13.14 12.07
C GLY A 277 9.66 13.19 13.05
N LEU A 278 8.72 12.23 12.95
CA LEU A 278 7.49 12.16 13.73
C LEU A 278 7.48 11.04 14.77
N LEU A 279 8.59 10.32 14.94
CA LEU A 279 8.69 9.22 15.89
C LEU A 279 8.55 9.73 17.33
N PRO A 280 7.54 9.30 18.11
CA PRO A 280 7.36 9.77 19.48
C PRO A 280 8.50 9.31 20.39
N ARG A 281 8.82 10.09 21.41
CA ARG A 281 9.84 9.73 22.41
C ARG A 281 9.39 8.71 23.46
N VAL A 282 8.09 8.44 23.53
CA VAL A 282 7.50 7.53 24.51
C VAL A 282 6.96 6.32 23.76
N PHE A 283 7.46 5.14 24.10
CA PHE A 283 7.05 3.87 23.51
C PHE A 283 6.50 2.95 24.58
N SER A 284 5.53 2.13 24.18
CA SER A 284 5.08 0.97 24.95
C SER A 284 4.87 -0.17 23.97
N GLY A 285 5.17 -1.39 24.37
CA GLY A 285 4.98 -2.56 23.52
C GLY A 285 4.56 -3.78 24.32
N ALA A 286 3.86 -4.71 23.66
CA ALA A 286 3.49 -6.01 24.21
C ALA A 286 3.92 -7.14 23.27
N SER A 287 4.52 -8.22 23.80
CA SER A 287 4.96 -9.39 23.03
C SER A 287 5.85 -9.01 21.83
N ALA A 288 5.46 -9.32 20.59
CA ALA A 288 6.21 -8.88 19.39
C ALA A 288 6.42 -7.35 19.35
N GLY A 289 5.45 -6.56 19.81
CA GLY A 289 5.58 -5.11 19.91
C GLY A 289 6.60 -4.66 20.97
N SER A 290 6.80 -5.40 22.06
CA SER A 290 7.83 -5.05 23.06
C SER A 290 9.24 -5.32 22.54
N ILE A 291 9.42 -6.34 21.70
CA ILE A 291 10.69 -6.61 21.02
C ILE A 291 11.04 -5.43 20.11
N VAL A 292 10.11 -5.01 19.25
CA VAL A 292 10.31 -3.86 18.35
C VAL A 292 10.55 -2.58 19.15
N ALA A 293 9.78 -2.33 20.22
CA ALA A 293 9.98 -1.18 21.09
C ALA A 293 11.38 -1.18 21.74
N ALA A 294 11.86 -2.33 22.23
CA ALA A 294 13.18 -2.46 22.84
C ALA A 294 14.30 -2.20 21.82
N ILE A 295 14.18 -2.75 20.60
CA ILE A 295 15.13 -2.50 19.49
C ILE A 295 15.27 -0.99 19.24
N VAL A 296 14.14 -0.27 19.18
CA VAL A 296 14.15 1.17 18.93
C VAL A 296 14.71 1.94 20.14
N ALA A 297 14.34 1.54 21.36
CA ALA A 297 14.69 2.26 22.58
C ALA A 297 16.18 2.18 22.98
N VAL A 298 16.93 1.17 22.49
CA VAL A 298 18.37 1.01 22.80
C VAL A 298 19.29 1.65 21.76
N ARG A 299 18.74 2.30 20.73
CA ARG A 299 19.50 2.89 19.62
C ARG A 299 19.45 4.42 19.68
N THR A 300 20.56 5.05 19.31
CA THR A 300 20.61 6.47 18.93
C THR A 300 19.91 6.70 17.58
N ASP A 301 19.59 7.96 17.25
CA ASP A 301 18.97 8.28 15.96
C ASP A 301 19.83 7.84 14.77
N ALA A 302 21.16 7.92 14.87
CA ALA A 302 22.09 7.46 13.84
C ALA A 302 22.04 5.92 13.67
N GLU A 303 22.16 5.18 14.76
CA GLU A 303 22.08 3.71 14.74
C GLU A 303 20.71 3.21 14.29
N LEU A 304 19.64 3.95 14.62
CA LEU A 304 18.28 3.63 14.18
C LEU A 304 18.11 3.90 12.68
N ALA A 305 18.71 4.95 12.13
CA ALA A 305 18.72 5.22 10.70
C ALA A 305 19.43 4.10 9.93
N ASP A 306 20.57 3.62 10.44
CA ASP A 306 21.31 2.51 9.86
C ASP A 306 20.50 1.21 9.92
N PHE A 307 19.89 0.90 11.06
CA PHE A 307 19.03 -0.28 11.22
C PHE A 307 17.82 -0.28 10.27
N ILE A 308 17.19 0.88 10.06
CA ILE A 308 16.01 1.03 9.21
C ILE A 308 16.38 1.05 7.71
N SER A 309 17.58 1.51 7.37
CA SER A 309 18.08 1.59 5.99
C SER A 309 18.62 0.24 5.49
N GLY A 310 19.13 -0.60 6.39
CA GLY A 310 19.47 -1.98 6.09
C GLY A 310 18.27 -2.75 5.54
N GLU A 311 18.53 -3.73 4.66
CA GLU A 311 17.51 -4.73 4.37
C GLU A 311 17.05 -5.36 5.68
N VAL A 312 15.75 -5.67 5.77
CA VAL A 312 15.07 -6.29 6.93
C VAL A 312 15.59 -7.71 7.24
N LYS A 313 16.82 -8.04 6.83
CA LYS A 313 17.54 -9.29 7.07
C LYS A 313 17.68 -9.60 8.56
N GLU A 314 17.77 -8.60 9.44
CA GLU A 314 17.88 -8.83 10.89
C GLU A 314 16.58 -9.34 11.52
N LEU A 315 15.43 -9.17 10.85
CA LEU A 315 14.15 -9.71 11.33
C LEU A 315 13.89 -11.15 10.84
N ASN A 316 14.72 -11.70 9.93
CA ASN A 316 14.67 -13.11 9.55
C ASN A 316 14.86 -14.04 10.76
N PHE A 317 15.48 -13.56 11.84
CA PHE A 317 15.54 -14.29 13.09
C PHE A 317 14.14 -14.67 13.64
N PHE A 318 13.13 -13.81 13.46
CA PHE A 318 11.76 -14.03 13.91
C PHE A 318 10.86 -14.69 12.86
N PHE A 319 11.31 -14.71 11.60
CA PHE A 319 10.64 -15.37 10.48
C PHE A 319 11.65 -16.17 9.67
N PRO A 320 12.20 -17.24 10.26
CA PRO A 320 13.08 -18.11 9.49
C PRO A 320 12.29 -18.62 8.28
N SER A 321 12.92 -18.56 7.10
CA SER A 321 12.36 -19.19 5.91
C SER A 321 12.14 -20.69 6.15
N GLU A 322 11.22 -21.36 5.44
CA GLU A 322 11.07 -22.83 5.55
C GLU A 322 12.42 -23.56 5.35
N ALA A 323 13.28 -23.02 4.48
CA ALA A 323 14.64 -23.50 4.27
C ALA A 323 15.57 -23.31 5.49
N GLU A 324 15.40 -22.24 6.27
CA GLU A 324 16.14 -22.03 7.53
C GLU A 324 15.58 -22.83 8.69
N ILE A 325 14.27 -23.10 8.72
CA ILE A 325 13.65 -23.98 9.71
C ILE A 325 14.17 -25.41 9.48
N LEU A 326 14.14 -25.91 8.25
CA LEU A 326 14.71 -27.22 7.90
C LEU A 326 16.20 -27.33 8.24
N ARG A 327 17.00 -26.27 7.98
CA ARG A 327 18.42 -26.25 8.36
C ARG A 327 18.65 -26.24 9.87
N ARG A 328 17.77 -25.61 10.64
CA ARG A 328 17.85 -25.59 12.11
C ARG A 328 17.41 -26.91 12.73
N ASP A 329 16.40 -27.56 12.14
CA ASP A 329 15.97 -28.90 12.55
C ASP A 329 17.04 -29.96 12.24
N GLU A 330 17.83 -29.81 11.18
CA GLU A 330 19.01 -30.66 10.92
C GLU A 330 20.15 -30.47 11.95
N ILE A 331 20.25 -29.30 12.58
CA ILE A 331 21.26 -29.01 13.62
C ILE A 331 20.78 -29.46 15.01
N LEU A 332 19.47 -29.55 15.21
CA LEU A 332 18.81 -30.05 16.43
C LEU A 332 18.42 -31.53 16.34
N ASP A 333 19.07 -32.30 15.46
CA ASP A 333 18.95 -33.75 15.47
C ASP A 333 19.65 -34.31 16.73
N THR A 334 18.84 -34.60 17.74
CA THR A 334 19.26 -35.19 19.01
C THR A 334 19.98 -36.54 18.84
N GLU A 335 19.89 -37.20 17.67
CA GLU A 335 20.65 -38.43 17.40
C GLU A 335 22.14 -38.18 17.12
N ARG A 336 22.53 -36.99 16.66
CA ARG A 336 23.94 -36.67 16.38
C ARG A 336 24.70 -36.20 17.62
N LEU A 337 24.02 -35.48 18.52
CA LEU A 337 24.59 -35.02 19.80
C LEU A 337 24.89 -36.16 20.79
N GLY A 338 24.25 -37.32 20.63
CA GLY A 338 24.53 -38.53 21.42
C GLY A 338 25.64 -39.44 20.88
N ARG A 339 26.27 -39.12 19.74
CA ARG A 339 27.40 -39.89 19.17
C ARG A 339 28.75 -39.18 19.26
N GLU A 340 28.78 -37.91 19.66
CA GLU A 340 30.02 -37.12 19.84
C GLU A 340 30.24 -36.64 21.29
N LEU A 341 29.48 -37.18 22.24
CA LEU A 341 29.81 -37.24 23.67
C LEU A 341 30.08 -38.71 24.04
#